data_AF-A0A2W7NNY1-F1
#
_entry.id   AF-A0A2W7NNY1-F1
#
_cell.length_a   1.000
_cell.length_b   1.000
_cell.length_c   1.000
_cell.angle_alpha   90.00
_cell.angle_beta   90.00
_cell.angle_gamma   90.00
#
_symmetry.space_group_name_H-M   'P 1'
#
loop_
_entity.id
_entity.type
_entity.pdbx_description
1 polymer ?
#
loop_
_entity_poly.entity_id
_entity_poly.type
_entity_poly.pdbx_seq_one_letter_code
_entity_poly.pdbx_strand_id
1 'polypeptide(L)'
;MTDRIGNLPSLPAIFPDQSAPVVRQGEEGRELVMMRWGMPSPKFALKNRKTDPGVTNVRNLGSSHWRRWLGPEHRCLVPFTSFSEYRVEKDKSRTPVWFAQNEDRPLTFFAGIWTEWTSVRKVKEGEVTADLYGFLTTEANETVGAVHPKAMPVILTEPDEWETWLTAPFDEAKALQRPLPEGALEIVAEGERRDGEGG
;
A
#
# COMPACT_ATOMS: atom_id res chain seq x y z
N MET A 1 21.30 -5.95 1.87
CA MET A 1 19.89 -6.13 2.26
C MET A 1 19.89 -6.92 3.54
N THR A 2 19.45 -6.33 4.63
CA THR A 2 19.38 -7.02 5.93
C THR A 2 17.95 -7.51 6.12
N ASP A 3 17.76 -8.83 6.17
CA ASP A 3 16.47 -9.44 6.48
C ASP A 3 16.29 -9.50 7.99
N ARG A 4 15.27 -8.79 8.51
CA ARG A 4 14.90 -8.77 9.93
C ARG A 4 13.64 -9.60 10.22
N ILE A 5 13.07 -10.25 9.20
CA ILE A 5 11.80 -10.99 9.29
C ILE A 5 12.05 -12.49 9.39
N GLY A 6 13.13 -13.00 8.78
CA GLY A 6 13.37 -14.44 8.64
C GLY A 6 12.42 -15.06 7.62
N ASN A 7 12.11 -16.36 7.74
CA ASN A 7 11.19 -17.05 6.81
C ASN A 7 9.77 -16.47 6.91
N LEU A 8 9.39 -15.65 5.94
CA LEU A 8 8.06 -15.07 5.86
C LEU A 8 7.03 -16.15 5.43
N PRO A 9 5.97 -16.39 6.23
CA PRO A 9 4.90 -17.29 5.80
C PRO A 9 4.16 -16.70 4.59
N SER A 10 3.50 -17.55 3.80
CA SER A 10 2.59 -17.06 2.76
C SER A 10 1.52 -16.15 3.38
N LEU A 11 1.40 -14.94 2.83
CA LEU A 11 0.38 -13.95 3.22
C LEU A 11 -0.66 -13.86 2.09
N PRO A 12 -1.66 -14.77 2.05
CA PRO A 12 -2.59 -14.86 0.92
C PRO A 12 -3.50 -13.64 0.81
N ALA A 13 -3.75 -12.94 1.93
CA ALA A 13 -4.45 -11.67 1.94
C ALA A 13 -3.94 -10.80 3.09
N ILE A 14 -3.77 -9.52 2.79
CA ILE A 14 -3.37 -8.49 3.74
C ILE A 14 -4.50 -7.47 3.78
N PHE A 15 -5.03 -7.23 4.96
CA PHE A 15 -6.14 -6.30 5.19
C PHE A 15 -5.70 -5.07 5.98
N PRO A 16 -6.47 -3.96 5.93
CA PRO A 16 -6.19 -2.79 6.76
C PRO A 16 -5.99 -3.15 8.22
N ASP A 17 -5.05 -2.46 8.87
CA ASP A 17 -4.64 -2.64 10.26
C ASP A 17 -3.93 -3.99 10.57
N GLN A 18 -3.60 -4.78 9.55
CA GLN A 18 -2.71 -5.95 9.66
C GLN A 18 -1.25 -5.60 9.34
N SER A 19 -0.32 -6.42 9.81
CA SER A 19 1.10 -6.27 9.49
C SER A 19 1.45 -6.89 8.14
N ALA A 20 2.35 -6.25 7.39
CA ALA A 20 2.83 -6.68 6.09
C ALA A 20 4.33 -6.41 5.94
N PRO A 21 5.04 -7.19 5.11
CA PRO A 21 6.42 -6.89 4.76
C PRO A 21 6.49 -5.61 3.93
N VAL A 22 7.46 -4.75 4.22
CA VAL A 22 7.81 -3.59 3.41
C VAL A 22 9.33 -3.46 3.32
N VAL A 23 9.81 -2.91 2.21
CA VAL A 23 11.24 -2.58 2.05
C VAL A 23 11.42 -1.10 2.31
N ARG A 24 12.30 -0.73 3.24
CA ARG A 24 12.68 0.67 3.49
C ARG A 24 14.19 0.84 3.51
N GLN A 25 14.66 2.09 3.51
CA GLN A 25 16.04 2.38 3.86
C GLN A 25 16.25 2.18 5.37
N GLY A 26 17.27 1.40 5.73
CA GLY A 26 17.79 1.25 7.08
C GLY A 26 19.22 1.81 7.18
N GLU A 27 19.82 1.74 8.37
CA GLU A 27 21.15 2.31 8.65
C GLU A 27 22.27 1.67 7.81
N GLU A 28 22.16 0.37 7.53
CA GLU A 28 23.14 -0.43 6.77
C GLU A 28 22.71 -0.66 5.32
N GLY A 29 21.73 0.12 4.85
CA GLY A 29 21.09 -0.03 3.53
C GLY A 29 19.68 -0.60 3.62
N ARG A 30 19.16 -1.11 2.50
CA ARG A 30 17.77 -1.57 2.42
C ARG A 30 17.50 -2.73 3.38
N GLU A 31 16.39 -2.64 4.12
CA GLU A 31 15.90 -3.67 5.02
C GLU A 31 14.45 -4.05 4.71
N LEU A 32 14.14 -5.33 4.94
CA LEU A 32 12.78 -5.86 4.89
C LEU A 32 12.26 -5.94 6.33
N VAL A 33 11.14 -5.27 6.61
CA VAL A 33 10.55 -5.20 7.96
C VAL A 33 9.03 -5.36 7.93
N MET A 34 8.43 -5.79 9.04
CA MET A 34 6.98 -5.87 9.18
C MET A 34 6.42 -4.54 9.71
N MET A 35 5.47 -3.94 8.99
CA MET A 35 4.78 -2.71 9.42
C MET A 35 3.27 -2.89 9.38
N ARG A 36 2.54 -2.15 10.20
CA ARG A 36 1.06 -2.20 10.28
C ARG A 36 0.42 -1.26 9.26
N TRP A 37 -0.49 -1.79 8.45
CA TRP A 37 -1.10 -1.04 7.35
C TRP A 37 -2.16 -0.04 7.84
N GLY A 38 -1.83 1.25 7.78
CA GLY A 38 -2.73 2.35 8.05
C GLY A 38 -2.00 3.51 8.73
N MET A 39 -1.53 4.47 7.93
CA MET A 39 -0.88 5.71 8.38
C MET A 39 -1.72 6.48 9.41
N PRO A 40 -1.11 7.31 10.28
CA PRO A 40 -1.86 8.12 11.23
C PRO A 40 -2.95 8.95 10.57
N SER A 41 -4.16 8.95 11.13
CA SER A 41 -5.26 9.75 10.62
C SER A 41 -5.05 11.25 10.90
N PRO A 42 -5.57 12.15 10.04
CA PRO A 42 -5.57 13.57 10.36
C PRO A 42 -6.48 13.86 11.56
N LYS A 43 -6.09 14.82 12.40
CA LYS A 43 -6.79 15.14 13.67
C LYS A 43 -8.30 15.32 13.51
N PHE A 44 -8.75 15.94 12.41
CA PHE A 44 -10.18 16.16 12.16
C PHE A 44 -10.95 14.84 11.97
N ALA A 45 -10.32 13.80 11.40
CA ALA A 45 -10.94 12.50 11.18
C ALA A 45 -11.05 11.67 12.48
N LEU A 46 -10.27 12.03 13.50
CA LEU A 46 -10.29 11.42 14.83
C LEU A 46 -11.24 12.12 15.80
N LYS A 47 -11.91 13.21 15.39
CA LYS A 47 -12.87 13.90 16.24
C LYS A 47 -13.96 12.92 16.70
N ASN A 48 -14.14 12.81 18.02
CA ASN A 48 -15.08 11.89 18.68
C ASN A 48 -14.78 10.39 18.48
N ARG A 49 -13.56 10.02 18.03
CA ARG A 49 -13.13 8.62 17.96
C ARG A 49 -12.27 8.26 19.15
N LYS A 50 -12.44 7.05 19.66
CA LYS A 50 -11.59 6.45 20.70
C LYS A 50 -10.39 5.69 20.12
N THR A 51 -10.38 5.49 18.81
CA THR A 51 -9.34 4.75 18.09
C THR A 51 -8.97 5.44 16.78
N ASP A 52 -7.74 5.23 16.34
CA ASP A 52 -7.26 5.56 15.00
C ASP A 52 -7.21 4.27 14.15
N PRO A 53 -8.15 4.06 13.21
CA PRO A 53 -8.10 2.91 12.30
C PRO A 53 -6.99 3.03 11.24
N GLY A 54 -6.36 4.20 11.13
CA GLY A 54 -5.38 4.54 10.12
C GLY A 54 -5.95 4.85 8.75
N VAL A 55 -5.07 5.39 7.90
CA VAL A 55 -5.32 5.71 6.51
C VAL A 55 -4.42 4.84 5.64
N THR A 56 -5.01 3.94 4.86
CA THR A 56 -4.27 2.99 4.02
C THR A 56 -3.77 3.62 2.72
N ASN A 57 -4.54 4.56 2.17
CA ASN A 57 -4.36 5.13 0.83
C ASN A 57 -4.14 6.64 0.92
N VAL A 58 -3.00 7.11 0.40
CA VAL A 58 -2.58 8.52 0.44
C VAL A 58 -2.71 9.13 -0.95
N ARG A 59 -3.69 10.03 -1.15
CA ARG A 59 -3.97 10.63 -2.47
C ARG A 59 -3.51 12.08 -2.61
N ASN A 60 -3.89 12.95 -1.69
CA ASN A 60 -3.60 14.39 -1.80
C ASN A 60 -2.26 14.74 -1.14
N LEU A 61 -1.15 14.63 -1.88
CA LEU A 61 0.20 14.96 -1.36
C LEU A 61 0.36 16.45 -1.01
N GLY A 62 -0.50 17.33 -1.53
CA GLY A 62 -0.52 18.75 -1.18
C GLY A 62 -1.06 19.03 0.23
N SER A 63 -1.72 18.05 0.87
CA SER A 63 -2.27 18.18 2.23
C SER A 63 -1.17 18.41 3.26
N SER A 64 -1.37 19.38 4.15
CA SER A 64 -0.46 19.66 5.28
C SER A 64 -0.29 18.47 6.23
N HIS A 65 -1.26 17.54 6.26
CA HIS A 65 -1.16 16.33 7.06
C HIS A 65 0.04 15.47 6.65
N TRP A 66 0.18 15.22 5.34
CA TRP A 66 1.17 14.28 4.81
C TRP A 66 2.57 14.84 4.69
N ARG A 67 2.74 16.17 4.57
CA ARG A 67 4.05 16.83 4.30
C ARG A 67 5.21 16.36 5.19
N ARG A 68 4.92 15.98 6.43
CA ARG A 68 5.91 15.51 7.40
C ARG A 68 6.48 14.10 7.10
N TRP A 69 5.89 13.36 6.16
CA TRP A 69 6.25 11.98 5.81
C TRP A 69 6.48 11.79 4.31
N LEU A 70 6.83 12.86 3.58
CA LEU A 70 7.09 12.81 2.13
C LEU A 70 8.59 12.76 1.79
N GLY A 71 9.46 12.95 2.79
CA GLY A 71 10.91 12.82 2.65
C GLY A 71 11.35 11.36 2.49
N PRO A 72 12.53 11.11 1.90
CA PRO A 72 13.07 9.75 1.68
C PRO A 72 13.10 8.86 2.93
N GLU A 73 13.35 9.45 4.10
CA GLU A 73 13.38 8.78 5.40
C GLU A 73 12.04 8.11 5.79
N HIS A 74 10.95 8.58 5.18
CA HIS A 74 9.60 8.08 5.40
C HIS A 74 9.08 7.26 4.21
N ARG A 75 9.92 6.85 3.26
CA ARG A 75 9.48 6.07 2.09
C ARG A 75 9.78 4.59 2.24
N CYS A 76 8.92 3.79 1.64
CA CYS A 76 9.07 2.35 1.54
C CYS A 76 8.51 1.83 0.22
N LEU A 77 8.92 0.63 -0.18
CA LEU A 77 8.28 -0.16 -1.23
C LEU A 77 7.38 -1.19 -0.54
N VAL A 78 6.13 -1.28 -0.96
CA VAL A 78 5.16 -2.26 -0.45
C VAL A 78 5.06 -3.40 -1.47
N PRO A 79 5.67 -4.57 -1.23
CA PRO A 79 5.67 -5.66 -2.18
C PRO A 79 4.28 -6.27 -2.33
N PHE A 80 3.88 -6.59 -3.56
CA PHE A 80 2.67 -7.35 -3.85
C PHE A 80 2.81 -8.16 -5.14
N THR A 81 1.97 -9.20 -5.27
CA THR A 81 1.86 -10.02 -6.50
C THR A 81 0.52 -9.81 -7.22
N SER A 82 -0.53 -9.48 -6.45
CA SER A 82 -1.82 -9.00 -6.97
C SER A 82 -2.50 -8.12 -5.94
N PHE A 83 -3.41 -7.26 -6.39
CA PHE A 83 -4.25 -6.44 -5.52
C PHE A 83 -5.71 -6.54 -5.94
N SER A 84 -6.63 -6.23 -5.02
CA SER A 84 -8.06 -6.31 -5.33
C SER A 84 -8.76 -4.96 -5.22
N GLU A 85 -9.73 -4.77 -6.09
CA GLU A 85 -10.76 -3.74 -5.97
C GLU A 85 -12.15 -4.39 -6.00
N TYR A 86 -13.13 -3.73 -5.38
CA TYR A 86 -14.50 -4.24 -5.37
C TYR A 86 -15.29 -3.70 -6.56
N ARG A 87 -15.75 -4.59 -7.43
CA ARG A 87 -16.81 -4.28 -8.40
C ARG A 87 -18.13 -4.16 -7.65
N VAL A 88 -18.87 -3.07 -7.88
CA VAL A 88 -20.24 -2.92 -7.36
C VAL A 88 -21.19 -3.51 -8.40
N GLU A 89 -21.87 -4.58 -8.01
CA GLU A 89 -22.82 -5.28 -8.88
C GLU A 89 -24.16 -4.54 -8.96
N LYS A 90 -25.00 -4.92 -9.92
CA LYS A 90 -26.35 -4.33 -10.11
C LYS A 90 -27.24 -4.44 -8.88
N ASP A 91 -27.07 -5.52 -8.10
CA ASP A 91 -27.79 -5.76 -6.85
C ASP A 91 -27.13 -5.11 -5.61
N LYS A 92 -26.08 -4.30 -5.83
CA LYS A 92 -25.25 -3.64 -4.82
C LYS A 92 -24.36 -4.57 -4.00
N SER A 93 -24.30 -5.87 -4.33
CA SER A 93 -23.26 -6.74 -3.81
C SER A 93 -21.89 -6.31 -4.34
N ARG A 94 -20.83 -6.82 -3.72
CA ARG A 94 -19.45 -6.46 -4.05
C ARG A 94 -18.65 -7.69 -4.37
N THR A 95 -18.14 -7.75 -5.59
CA THR A 95 -17.27 -8.84 -6.04
C THR A 95 -15.83 -8.34 -6.02
N PRO A 96 -14.90 -8.99 -5.28
CA PRO A 96 -13.50 -8.67 -5.38
C PRO A 96 -12.97 -9.10 -6.76
N VAL A 97 -12.28 -8.18 -7.44
CA VAL A 97 -11.60 -8.39 -8.71
C VAL A 97 -10.11 -8.21 -8.47
N TRP A 98 -9.31 -9.17 -8.91
CA TRP A 98 -7.87 -9.20 -8.68
C TRP A 98 -7.10 -8.76 -9.92
N PHE A 99 -6.16 -7.84 -9.72
CA PHE A 99 -5.31 -7.25 -10.74
C PHE A 99 -3.85 -7.63 -10.48
N ALA A 100 -3.13 -7.95 -11.56
CA ALA A 100 -1.68 -8.15 -11.56
C ALA A 100 -1.10 -7.68 -12.90
N GLN A 101 0.24 -7.68 -13.04
CA GLN A 101 0.88 -7.36 -14.32
C GLN A 101 0.54 -8.38 -15.42
N ASN A 102 0.41 -9.66 -15.04
CA ASN A 102 0.02 -10.78 -15.89
C ASN A 102 -0.35 -12.00 -15.01
N GLU A 103 -0.74 -13.10 -15.64
CA GLU A 103 -1.10 -14.38 -14.98
C GLU A 103 0.03 -14.98 -14.10
N ASP A 104 1.31 -14.70 -14.39
CA ASP A 104 2.44 -15.18 -13.57
C ASP A 104 2.57 -14.41 -12.24
N ARG A 105 1.86 -13.28 -12.10
CA ARG A 105 1.82 -12.44 -10.89
C ARG A 105 3.22 -12.10 -10.33
N PRO A 106 4.14 -11.55 -11.16
CA PRO A 106 5.47 -11.19 -10.72
C PRO A 106 5.43 -10.21 -9.54
N LEU A 107 6.45 -10.29 -8.68
CA LEU A 107 6.59 -9.35 -7.57
C LEU A 107 6.78 -7.93 -8.11
N THR A 108 5.94 -7.03 -7.64
CA THR A 108 6.04 -5.59 -7.93
C THR A 108 5.74 -4.79 -6.67
N PHE A 109 5.77 -3.45 -6.74
CA PHE A 109 5.72 -2.61 -5.54
C PHE A 109 4.73 -1.46 -5.64
N PHE A 110 4.02 -1.19 -4.54
CA PHE A 110 3.37 0.11 -4.37
C PHE A 110 4.36 1.15 -3.83
N ALA A 111 4.17 2.40 -4.23
CA ALA A 111 4.87 3.56 -3.68
C ALA A 111 4.38 3.86 -2.25
N GLY A 112 5.10 3.33 -1.25
CA GLY A 112 4.75 3.41 0.16
C GLY A 112 5.35 4.59 0.90
N ILE A 113 4.66 5.07 1.94
CA ILE A 113 5.21 5.92 2.99
C ILE A 113 4.97 5.29 4.37
N TRP A 114 5.80 5.63 5.35
CA TRP A 114 5.75 5.04 6.68
C TRP A 114 6.22 6.01 7.79
N THR A 115 5.84 5.71 9.02
CA THR A 115 6.29 6.40 10.23
C THR A 115 6.13 5.50 11.45
N GLU A 116 6.98 5.66 12.46
CA GLU A 116 6.67 5.20 13.81
C GLU A 116 5.60 6.13 14.40
N TRP A 117 4.60 5.57 15.10
CA TRP A 117 3.54 6.36 15.70
C TRP A 117 2.91 5.69 16.92
N THR A 118 2.65 6.49 17.96
CA THR A 118 1.91 6.06 19.16
C THR A 118 0.43 6.41 19.03
N SER A 119 -0.44 5.41 19.10
CA SER A 119 -1.90 5.61 19.08
C SER A 119 -2.67 4.41 19.61
N VAL A 120 -3.95 4.61 19.92
CA VAL A 120 -4.89 3.50 20.17
C VAL A 120 -5.47 3.03 18.84
N ARG A 121 -5.03 1.89 18.34
CA ARG A 121 -5.52 1.31 17.08
C ARG A 121 -6.83 0.57 17.26
N LYS A 122 -6.89 -0.24 18.32
CA LYS A 122 -8.07 -0.99 18.78
C LYS A 122 -8.25 -0.75 20.27
N VAL A 123 -9.50 -0.56 20.71
CA VAL A 123 -9.81 -0.36 22.14
C VAL A 123 -9.26 -1.48 23.01
N LYS A 124 -9.34 -2.73 22.53
CA LYS A 124 -8.85 -3.92 23.27
C LYS A 124 -7.33 -4.00 23.38
N GLU A 125 -6.61 -3.36 22.46
CA GLU A 125 -5.15 -3.39 22.41
C GLU A 125 -4.54 -2.29 23.28
N GLY A 126 -5.28 -1.19 23.49
CA GLY A 126 -4.76 -0.03 24.20
C GLY A 126 -3.87 0.83 23.31
N GLU A 127 -3.09 1.70 23.95
CA GLU A 127 -2.11 2.53 23.27
C GLU A 127 -0.87 1.71 22.91
N VAL A 128 -0.44 1.83 21.67
CA VAL A 128 0.74 1.13 21.15
C VAL A 128 1.59 2.09 20.34
N THR A 129 2.90 1.89 20.37
CA THR A 129 3.84 2.46 19.40
C THR A 129 4.11 1.40 18.33
N ALA A 130 3.90 1.76 17.07
CA ALA A 130 4.10 0.84 15.95
C ALA A 130 4.64 1.57 14.71
N ASP A 131 5.40 0.85 13.90
CA ASP A 131 5.71 1.25 12.53
C ASP A 131 4.44 1.10 11.68
N LEU A 132 3.92 2.23 11.21
CA LEU A 132 2.73 2.31 10.39
C LEU A 132 3.12 2.66 8.97
N TYR A 133 2.47 2.02 7.99
CA TYR A 133 2.68 2.34 6.58
C TYR A 133 1.35 2.54 5.85
N GLY A 134 1.42 3.20 4.70
CA GLY A 134 0.37 3.27 3.70
C GLY A 134 1.02 3.46 2.34
N PHE A 135 0.22 3.48 1.28
CA PHE A 135 0.76 3.70 -0.06
C PHE A 135 -0.02 4.76 -0.82
N LEU A 136 0.65 5.32 -1.82
CA LEU A 136 0.08 6.35 -2.65
C LEU A 136 -1.01 5.76 -3.55
N THR A 137 -2.02 6.58 -3.81
CA THR A 137 -3.05 6.31 -4.81
C THR A 137 -3.11 7.46 -5.80
N THR A 138 -3.54 7.15 -7.01
CA THR A 138 -3.67 8.08 -8.14
C THR A 138 -5.01 7.85 -8.84
N GLU A 139 -5.26 8.52 -9.96
CA GLU A 139 -6.43 8.25 -10.82
C GLU A 139 -6.36 6.84 -11.39
N ALA A 140 -7.50 6.19 -11.58
CA ALA A 140 -7.53 4.86 -12.18
C ALA A 140 -7.30 4.96 -13.70
N ASN A 141 -6.53 4.01 -14.24
CA ASN A 141 -6.46 3.77 -15.68
C ASN A 141 -7.75 3.08 -16.17
N GLU A 142 -7.92 2.82 -17.47
CA GLU A 142 -9.16 2.25 -18.02
C GLU A 142 -9.45 0.86 -17.44
N THR A 143 -8.40 0.03 -17.29
CA THR A 143 -8.52 -1.35 -16.78
C THR A 143 -9.06 -1.39 -15.34
N VAL A 144 -8.45 -0.64 -14.43
CA VAL A 144 -8.91 -0.56 -13.03
C VAL A 144 -10.21 0.25 -12.95
N GLY A 145 -10.33 1.32 -13.75
CA GLY A 145 -11.44 2.24 -13.74
C GLY A 145 -12.78 1.61 -14.17
N ALA A 146 -12.73 0.59 -15.03
CA ALA A 146 -13.88 -0.24 -15.38
C ALA A 146 -14.49 -0.99 -14.18
N VAL A 147 -13.70 -1.23 -13.12
CA VAL A 147 -14.13 -1.91 -11.89
C VAL A 147 -14.33 -0.90 -10.76
N HIS A 148 -13.38 0.01 -10.56
CA HIS A 148 -13.37 1.00 -9.50
C HIS A 148 -12.83 2.35 -10.03
N PRO A 149 -13.71 3.27 -10.47
CA PRO A 149 -13.30 4.47 -11.22
C PRO A 149 -12.61 5.54 -10.37
N LYS A 150 -12.62 5.41 -9.04
CA LYS A 150 -12.20 6.51 -8.15
C LYS A 150 -10.69 6.67 -8.10
N ALA A 151 -9.96 5.58 -8.07
CA ALA A 151 -8.52 5.57 -7.87
C ALA A 151 -7.93 4.17 -8.14
N MET A 152 -6.62 4.13 -8.36
CA MET A 152 -5.80 2.92 -8.27
C MET A 152 -4.57 3.19 -7.39
N PRO A 153 -3.88 2.15 -6.88
CA PRO A 153 -2.58 2.30 -6.24
C PRO A 153 -1.53 2.84 -7.22
N VAL A 154 -0.55 3.58 -6.71
CA VAL A 154 0.66 3.91 -7.46
C VAL A 154 1.58 2.70 -7.44
N ILE A 155 1.88 2.16 -8.62
CA ILE A 155 2.68 0.96 -8.80
C ILE A 155 4.01 1.34 -9.46
N LEU A 156 5.10 0.82 -8.92
CA LEU A 156 6.47 1.05 -9.39
C LEU A 156 6.97 -0.27 -9.99
N THR A 157 7.25 -0.26 -11.29
CA THR A 157 7.50 -1.48 -12.06
C THR A 157 8.96 -1.69 -12.40
N GLU A 158 9.74 -0.61 -12.46
CA GLU A 158 11.14 -0.66 -12.88
C GLU A 158 12.12 -0.40 -11.71
N PRO A 159 13.32 -1.02 -11.71
CA PRO A 159 14.33 -0.80 -10.67
C PRO A 159 14.69 0.67 -10.44
N ASP A 160 14.72 1.48 -11.51
CA ASP A 160 15.00 2.92 -11.42
C ASP A 160 13.88 3.67 -10.71
N GLU A 161 12.62 3.27 -10.91
CA GLU A 161 11.48 3.86 -10.18
C GLU A 161 11.55 3.52 -8.69
N TRP A 162 12.01 2.32 -8.34
CA TRP A 162 12.20 1.90 -6.95
C TRP A 162 13.27 2.73 -6.27
N GLU A 163 14.40 2.96 -6.95
CA GLU A 163 15.49 3.79 -6.45
C GLU A 163 15.06 5.25 -6.32
N THR A 164 14.50 5.85 -7.37
CA THR A 164 13.96 7.22 -7.34
C THR A 164 12.96 7.37 -6.20
N TRP A 165 12.05 6.41 -6.03
CA TRP A 165 11.10 6.45 -4.92
C TRP A 165 11.83 6.44 -3.57
N LEU A 166 12.79 5.55 -3.35
CA LEU A 166 13.46 5.41 -2.06
C LEU A 166 14.43 6.56 -1.73
N THR A 167 15.01 7.25 -2.71
CA THR A 167 16.14 8.17 -2.44
C THR A 167 16.00 9.59 -2.99
N ALA A 168 15.21 9.82 -4.04
CA ALA A 168 15.16 11.14 -4.68
C ALA A 168 14.46 12.20 -3.81
N PRO A 169 14.76 13.50 -3.96
CA PRO A 169 13.98 14.56 -3.34
C PRO A 169 12.49 14.47 -3.68
N PHE A 170 11.63 14.94 -2.78
CA PHE A 170 10.17 14.83 -2.98
C PHE A 170 9.67 15.45 -4.29
N ASP A 171 10.27 16.57 -4.73
CA ASP A 171 9.87 17.24 -5.95
C ASP A 171 10.09 16.40 -7.22
N GLU A 172 11.02 15.46 -7.19
CA GLU A 172 11.25 14.48 -8.24
C GLU A 172 10.35 13.25 -8.04
N ALA A 173 10.39 12.64 -6.85
CA ALA A 173 9.67 11.40 -6.55
C ALA A 173 8.14 11.53 -6.69
N LYS A 174 7.57 12.72 -6.46
CA LYS A 174 6.12 12.96 -6.63
C LYS A 174 5.64 12.74 -8.07
N ALA A 175 6.52 12.82 -9.06
CA ALA A 175 6.18 12.53 -10.46
C ALA A 175 5.80 11.06 -10.67
N LEU A 176 6.24 10.16 -9.78
CA LEU A 176 5.85 8.75 -9.78
C LEU A 176 4.40 8.53 -9.31
N GLN A 177 3.73 9.54 -8.74
CA GLN A 177 2.30 9.44 -8.39
C GLN A 177 1.39 9.56 -9.63
N ARG A 178 1.48 8.57 -10.52
CA ARG A 178 0.80 8.50 -11.81
C ARG A 178 0.14 7.13 -12.01
N PRO A 179 -0.94 7.03 -12.80
CA PRO A 179 -1.46 5.72 -13.21
C PRO A 179 -0.42 4.96 -14.02
N LEU A 180 -0.48 3.63 -13.98
CA LEU A 180 0.23 2.82 -14.95
C LEU A 180 -0.37 3.02 -16.36
N PRO A 181 0.43 2.86 -17.43
CA PRO A 181 -0.09 2.85 -18.80
C PRO A 181 -1.17 1.78 -19.01
N GLU A 182 -1.99 1.97 -20.03
CA GLU A 182 -2.94 0.91 -20.44
C GLU A 182 -2.20 -0.35 -20.87
N GLY A 183 -2.80 -1.51 -20.58
CA GLY A 183 -2.21 -2.82 -20.85
C GLY A 183 -1.11 -3.25 -19.88
N ALA A 184 -0.78 -2.44 -18.87
CA ALA A 184 0.21 -2.80 -17.83
C ALA A 184 -0.36 -3.67 -16.70
N LEU A 185 -1.68 -3.85 -16.65
CA LEU A 185 -2.39 -4.67 -15.68
C LEU A 185 -3.48 -5.50 -16.39
N GLU A 186 -3.74 -6.68 -15.84
CA GLU A 186 -4.78 -7.60 -16.28
C GLU A 186 -5.64 -8.03 -15.09
N ILE A 187 -6.90 -8.39 -15.35
CA ILE A 187 -7.75 -9.07 -14.37
C ILE A 187 -7.34 -10.56 -14.36
N VAL A 188 -6.80 -11.02 -13.24
CA VAL A 188 -6.27 -12.39 -13.09
C VAL A 188 -7.13 -13.31 -12.23
N ALA A 189 -8.17 -12.77 -11.57
CA ALA A 189 -9.20 -13.54 -10.87
C ALA A 189 -10.41 -12.67 -10.48
N GLU A 190 -11.57 -13.32 -10.28
CA GLU A 190 -12.77 -12.71 -9.67
C GLU A 190 -13.33 -13.61 -8.56
N GLY A 191 -13.88 -12.99 -7.51
CA GLY A 191 -14.40 -13.68 -6.34
C GLY A 191 -13.37 -13.86 -5.22
N GLU A 192 -13.77 -14.54 -4.14
CA GLU A 192 -12.88 -14.81 -3.02
C GLU A 192 -11.60 -15.49 -3.52
N ARG A 193 -10.45 -14.97 -3.07
CA ARG A 193 -9.13 -15.44 -3.53
C ARG A 193 -8.97 -16.92 -3.22
N ARG A 194 -8.91 -17.73 -4.28
CA ARG A 194 -8.49 -19.13 -4.25
C ARG A 194 -7.07 -19.20 -4.78
N ASP A 195 -6.08 -18.84 -3.95
CA ASP A 195 -4.76 -19.37 -4.22
C ASP A 195 -4.84 -20.85 -3.87
N GLY A 196 -4.62 -21.73 -4.85
CA GLY A 196 -4.72 -23.17 -4.65
C GLY A 196 -3.89 -23.62 -3.45
N GLU A 197 -4.37 -24.64 -2.73
CA GLU A 197 -3.57 -25.33 -1.72
C GLU A 197 -2.25 -25.76 -2.38
N GLY A 198 -1.17 -25.05 -2.05
CA GLY A 198 0.18 -25.53 -2.33
C GLY A 198 0.34 -26.83 -1.54
N GLY A 199 0.64 -27.91 -2.25
CA GLY A 199 0.67 -29.28 -1.72
C GLY A 199 1.69 -29.55 -0.61
#